data_AF-L9MBK9-F1
#
_entry.id   AF-L9MBK9-F1
#
_cell.length_a   1.000
_cell.length_b   1.000
_cell.length_c   1.000
_cell.angle_alpha   90.00
_cell.angle_beta   90.00
_cell.angle_gamma   90.00
#
_symmetry.space_group_name_H-M   'P 1'
#
loop_
_entity.id
_entity.type
_entity.pdbx_description
1 polymer ?
#
loop_
_entity_poly.entity_id
_entity_poly.type
_entity_poly.pdbx_seq_one_letter_code
_entity_poly.pdbx_strand_id
1 'polypeptide(L)'
;MKKLIIIVAVLLLIFFGSYKIMKGFQETNEIQLFFKMDEDNDLKDLRVNLSVLKADGPSEWYAYEKTITVIDQGKVLTNFKSKYILSYEIQGESQLKKTSFNDMLEDNVFARKADYEVHYFFNNNIVNIKTILKDGFLIANSKTEGNIKYSNLEDNHTQNLEFFNPETTSYKITNITSESLNFLRTKKFEELKNVGKIKKEDIFKLDQLSHKEKIDLLNIHNHKKFNKPLE
;
A
#
# COMPACT_ATOMS: atom_id res chain seq x y z
N MET A 1 15.97 46.86 -6.50
CA MET A 1 15.13 45.98 -7.36
C MET A 1 15.76 44.62 -7.65
N LYS A 2 16.96 44.52 -8.24
CA LYS A 2 17.59 43.21 -8.58
C LYS A 2 17.71 42.22 -7.40
N LYS A 3 18.11 42.69 -6.21
CA LYS A 3 18.21 41.84 -4.99
C LYS A 3 16.86 41.29 -4.51
N LEU A 4 15.77 42.06 -4.68
CA LEU A 4 14.43 41.66 -4.27
C LEU A 4 13.89 40.53 -5.16
N ILE A 5 14.16 40.62 -6.47
CA ILE A 5 13.77 39.61 -7.47
C ILE A 5 14.45 38.26 -7.19
N ILE A 6 15.74 38.29 -6.82
CA ILE A 6 16.50 37.07 -6.48
C ILE A 6 15.92 36.39 -5.23
N ILE A 7 15.58 37.17 -4.19
CA ILE A 7 14.99 36.63 -2.95
C ILE A 7 13.63 35.98 -3.23
N VAL A 8 12.78 36.61 -4.05
CA VAL A 8 11.47 36.07 -4.43
C VAL A 8 11.63 34.78 -5.26
N ALA A 9 12.59 34.73 -6.19
CA ALA A 9 12.86 33.54 -6.99
C ALA A 9 13.35 32.36 -6.13
N VAL A 10 14.21 32.62 -5.14
CA VAL A 10 14.68 31.59 -4.19
C VAL A 10 13.55 31.11 -3.29
N LEU A 11 12.71 32.01 -2.77
CA LEU A 11 11.53 31.63 -1.99
C LEU A 11 10.55 30.78 -2.81
N LEU A 12 10.31 31.13 -4.07
CA LEU A 12 9.48 30.35 -4.98
C LEU A 12 10.06 28.97 -5.24
N LEU A 13 11.39 28.84 -5.40
CA LEU A 13 12.07 27.55 -5.57
C LEU A 13 12.01 26.69 -4.30
N ILE A 14 12.15 27.29 -3.13
CA ILE A 14 11.99 26.59 -1.83
C ILE A 14 10.54 26.15 -1.66
N PHE A 15 9.56 27.00 -2.00
CA PHE A 15 8.14 26.68 -1.94
C PHE A 15 7.75 25.58 -2.94
N PHE A 16 8.27 25.62 -4.17
CA PHE A 16 8.08 24.56 -5.16
C PHE A 16 8.78 23.25 -4.77
N GLY A 17 9.98 23.33 -4.19
CA GLY A 17 10.71 22.17 -3.69
C GLY A 17 9.98 21.49 -2.54
N SER A 18 9.51 22.27 -1.56
CA SER A 18 8.71 21.78 -0.43
C SER A 18 7.32 21.28 -0.85
N TYR A 19 6.68 21.91 -1.85
CA TYR A 19 5.44 21.41 -2.45
C TYR A 19 5.62 20.04 -3.13
N LYS A 20 6.76 19.81 -3.80
CA LYS A 20 7.10 18.50 -4.38
C LYS A 20 7.42 17.46 -3.31
N ILE A 21 8.07 17.84 -2.21
CA ILE A 21 8.39 16.95 -1.08
C ILE A 21 7.10 16.53 -0.32
N MET A 22 6.05 17.36 -0.36
CA MET A 22 4.71 17.02 0.16
C MET A 22 3.92 15.99 -0.69
N LYS A 23 4.51 15.45 -1.76
CA LYS A 23 4.01 14.27 -2.48
C LYS A 23 4.65 12.96 -1.98
N GLY A 24 5.02 12.89 -0.70
CA GLY A 24 5.11 11.60 -0.03
C GLY A 24 3.72 10.97 0.02
N PHE A 25 3.65 9.64 -0.10
CA PHE A 25 2.43 8.82 -0.04
C PHE A 25 1.28 9.48 0.74
N GLN A 26 0.16 9.76 0.08
CA GLN A 26 -0.98 10.44 0.70
C GLN A 26 -2.04 9.39 1.08
N GLU A 27 -2.19 9.15 2.38
CA GLU A 27 -3.15 8.19 2.94
C GLU A 27 -4.62 8.57 2.65
N THR A 28 -5.46 7.56 2.41
CA THR A 28 -6.93 7.73 2.42
C THR A 28 -7.45 7.98 3.84
N ASN A 29 -8.61 8.62 3.98
CA ASN A 29 -9.27 8.63 5.28
C ASN A 29 -9.94 7.28 5.55
N GLU A 30 -10.84 6.86 4.67
CA GLU A 30 -11.44 5.52 4.67
C GLU A 30 -11.56 5.02 3.22
N ILE A 31 -11.33 3.72 3.00
CA ILE A 31 -11.65 3.04 1.75
C ILE A 31 -12.51 1.82 2.02
N GLN A 32 -13.48 1.62 1.16
CA GLN A 32 -14.30 0.42 1.08
C GLN A 32 -14.17 -0.19 -0.30
N LEU A 33 -13.82 -1.47 -0.36
CA LEU A 33 -13.73 -2.24 -1.59
C LEU A 33 -14.84 -3.28 -1.58
N PHE A 34 -15.68 -3.22 -2.61
CA PHE A 34 -16.80 -4.13 -2.81
C PHE A 34 -16.49 -5.06 -3.97
N PHE A 35 -16.70 -6.35 -3.76
CA PHE A 35 -16.45 -7.37 -4.78
C PHE A 35 -17.75 -8.06 -5.15
N LYS A 36 -18.00 -8.21 -6.44
CA LYS A 36 -19.16 -8.93 -6.97
C LYS A 36 -18.75 -9.77 -8.17
N MET A 37 -19.33 -10.96 -8.28
CA MET A 37 -19.23 -11.84 -9.44
C MET A 37 -20.51 -11.74 -10.27
N ASP A 38 -20.40 -11.85 -11.59
CA ASP A 38 -21.55 -12.06 -12.46
C ASP A 38 -22.21 -13.42 -12.16
N GLU A 39 -23.55 -13.46 -12.18
CA GLU A 39 -24.34 -14.64 -11.81
C GLU A 39 -24.16 -15.77 -12.84
N ASP A 40 -23.95 -15.40 -14.11
CA ASP A 40 -23.73 -16.32 -15.22
C ASP A 40 -22.24 -16.55 -15.52
N ASN A 41 -21.35 -16.27 -14.56
CA ASN A 41 -19.91 -16.40 -14.81
C ASN A 41 -19.44 -17.86 -14.91
N ASP A 42 -18.41 -18.08 -15.74
CA ASP A 42 -17.77 -19.38 -15.95
C ASP A 42 -16.38 -19.50 -15.27
N LEU A 43 -16.01 -18.50 -14.47
CA LEU A 43 -14.76 -18.35 -13.72
C LEU A 43 -14.81 -19.13 -12.38
N LYS A 44 -15.13 -20.42 -12.46
CA LYS A 44 -15.36 -21.29 -11.28
C LYS A 44 -14.14 -21.55 -10.41
N ASP A 45 -12.95 -21.33 -10.93
CA ASP A 45 -11.69 -21.48 -10.21
C ASP A 45 -11.00 -20.13 -9.95
N LEU A 46 -11.66 -19.01 -10.25
CA LEU A 46 -11.09 -17.69 -10.03
C LEU A 46 -10.77 -17.50 -8.55
N ARG A 47 -9.52 -17.16 -8.29
CA ARG A 47 -9.06 -16.65 -7.00
C ARG A 47 -8.64 -15.20 -7.16
N VAL A 48 -9.03 -14.36 -6.21
CA VAL A 48 -8.64 -12.95 -6.16
C VAL A 48 -8.11 -12.63 -4.77
N ASN A 49 -6.86 -12.17 -4.72
CA ASN A 49 -6.19 -11.69 -3.53
C ASN A 49 -6.13 -10.17 -3.53
N LEU A 50 -6.42 -9.57 -2.37
CA LEU A 50 -6.26 -8.17 -2.08
C LEU A 50 -5.08 -8.01 -1.10
N SER A 51 -4.02 -7.36 -1.55
CA SER A 51 -2.89 -6.92 -0.73
C SER A 51 -3.05 -5.45 -0.40
N VAL A 52 -2.93 -5.08 0.87
CA VAL A 52 -3.17 -3.72 1.36
C VAL A 52 -2.00 -3.25 2.19
N LEU A 53 -1.56 -2.01 1.96
CA LEU A 53 -0.53 -1.33 2.72
C LEU A 53 -1.12 -0.13 3.48
N LYS A 54 -0.83 -0.03 4.78
CA LYS A 54 -1.36 1.04 5.66
C LYS A 54 -0.29 2.00 6.18
N ALA A 55 -0.72 3.23 6.44
CA ALA A 55 0.09 4.31 7.02
C ALA A 55 0.08 4.31 8.55
N ASP A 56 -1.04 3.92 9.16
CA ASP A 56 -1.23 3.85 10.63
C ASP A 56 -0.57 2.60 11.26
N GLY A 57 0.59 2.25 10.71
CA GLY A 57 1.39 1.13 11.14
C GLY A 57 1.97 1.33 12.54
N PRO A 58 2.44 0.24 13.15
CA PRO A 58 2.97 0.27 14.50
C PRO A 58 4.40 0.87 14.59
N SER A 59 4.93 1.40 13.48
CA SER A 59 6.26 1.97 13.37
C SER A 59 6.32 3.06 12.31
N GLU A 60 7.20 4.04 12.52
CA GLU A 60 7.55 5.05 11.52
C GLU A 60 8.55 4.53 10.46
N TRP A 61 9.19 3.38 10.72
CA TRP A 61 10.23 2.81 9.84
C TRP A 61 9.72 1.72 8.92
N TYR A 62 8.55 1.18 9.22
CA TYR A 62 7.99 0.00 8.57
C TYR A 62 6.55 0.27 8.22
N ALA A 63 6.15 -0.16 7.03
CA ALA A 63 4.76 -0.18 6.66
C ALA A 63 4.06 -1.39 7.29
N TYR A 64 2.73 -1.42 7.18
CA TYR A 64 1.90 -2.48 7.70
C TYR A 64 1.07 -3.09 6.57
N GLU A 65 1.32 -4.35 6.26
CA GLU A 65 0.74 -5.03 5.10
C GLU A 65 -0.18 -6.17 5.50
N LYS A 66 -1.22 -6.42 4.71
CA LYS A 66 -2.10 -7.59 4.84
C LYS A 66 -2.53 -8.05 3.46
N THR A 67 -2.47 -9.35 3.22
CA THR A 67 -3.07 -9.97 2.04
C THR A 67 -4.23 -10.85 2.47
N ILE A 68 -5.38 -10.74 1.79
CA ILE A 68 -6.55 -11.59 2.00
C ILE A 68 -7.10 -12.07 0.67
N THR A 69 -7.67 -13.27 0.64
CA THR A 69 -8.46 -13.74 -0.48
C THR A 69 -9.88 -13.20 -0.35
N VAL A 70 -10.31 -12.42 -1.35
CA VAL A 70 -11.65 -11.79 -1.40
C VAL A 70 -12.62 -12.56 -2.29
N ILE A 71 -12.11 -13.31 -3.27
CA ILE A 71 -12.86 -14.26 -4.08
C ILE A 71 -12.07 -15.57 -4.13
N ASP A 72 -12.72 -16.70 -3.89
CA ASP A 72 -12.14 -18.03 -4.08
C ASP A 72 -13.15 -18.93 -4.78
N GLN A 73 -12.68 -19.72 -5.75
CA GLN A 73 -13.51 -20.60 -6.56
C GLN A 73 -14.73 -19.88 -7.17
N GLY A 74 -14.51 -18.66 -7.67
CA GLY A 74 -15.57 -17.82 -8.26
C GLY A 74 -16.64 -17.36 -7.28
N LYS A 75 -16.42 -17.46 -5.97
CA LYS A 75 -17.33 -16.98 -4.92
C LYS A 75 -16.71 -15.85 -4.13
N VAL A 76 -17.45 -14.76 -3.96
CA VAL A 76 -17.05 -13.65 -3.08
C VAL A 76 -17.07 -14.14 -1.63
N LEU A 77 -15.95 -13.98 -0.94
CA LEU A 77 -15.80 -14.35 0.47
C LEU A 77 -16.05 -13.16 1.39
N THR A 78 -15.54 -11.97 1.03
CA THR A 78 -15.67 -10.79 1.88
C THR A 78 -15.50 -9.49 1.09
N ASN A 79 -16.02 -8.40 1.64
CA ASN A 79 -15.69 -7.03 1.24
C ASN A 79 -14.61 -6.47 2.18
N PHE A 80 -13.89 -5.46 1.74
CA PHE A 80 -12.82 -4.87 2.54
C PHE A 80 -13.16 -3.43 2.95
N LYS A 81 -12.84 -3.08 4.20
CA LYS A 81 -12.99 -1.73 4.73
C LYS A 81 -11.81 -1.41 5.64
N SER A 82 -11.15 -0.28 5.41
CA SER A 82 -10.06 0.17 6.27
C SER A 82 -9.81 1.67 6.15
N LYS A 83 -9.19 2.25 7.17
CA LYS A 83 -8.69 3.64 7.18
C LYS A 83 -7.21 3.69 6.82
N TYR A 84 -6.72 4.88 6.43
CA TYR A 84 -5.29 5.17 6.25
C TYR A 84 -4.56 4.19 5.31
N ILE A 85 -5.22 3.82 4.20
CA ILE A 85 -4.61 2.98 3.18
C ILE A 85 -3.65 3.84 2.35
N LEU A 86 -2.41 3.36 2.21
CA LEU A 86 -1.39 3.95 1.34
C LEU A 86 -1.53 3.43 -0.08
N SER A 87 -1.67 2.12 -0.22
CA SER A 87 -1.85 1.45 -1.50
C SER A 87 -2.57 0.14 -1.30
N TYR A 88 -3.16 -0.37 -2.38
CA TYR A 88 -3.59 -1.75 -2.44
C TYR A 88 -3.35 -2.30 -3.85
N GLU A 89 -3.21 -3.61 -3.93
CA GLU A 89 -3.05 -4.38 -5.15
C GLU A 89 -4.07 -5.53 -5.13
N ILE A 90 -4.73 -5.75 -6.25
CA ILE A 90 -5.68 -6.85 -6.46
C ILE A 90 -5.14 -7.73 -7.56
N GLN A 91 -4.81 -8.96 -7.22
CA GLN A 91 -4.35 -9.97 -8.16
C GLN A 91 -5.40 -11.06 -8.29
N GLY A 92 -5.78 -11.39 -9.51
CA GLY A 92 -6.75 -12.43 -9.83
C GLY A 92 -6.19 -13.43 -10.84
N GLU A 93 -6.54 -14.70 -10.67
CA GLU A 93 -6.11 -15.78 -11.57
C GLU A 93 -7.20 -16.84 -11.70
N SER A 94 -7.45 -17.29 -12.94
CA SER A 94 -8.20 -18.49 -13.27
C SER A 94 -7.33 -19.37 -14.18
N GLN A 95 -6.93 -20.52 -13.66
CA GLN A 95 -6.12 -21.51 -14.37
C GLN A 95 -6.93 -22.21 -15.46
N LEU A 96 -8.20 -22.52 -15.18
CA LEU A 96 -9.11 -23.15 -16.13
C LEU A 96 -9.35 -22.28 -17.37
N LYS A 97 -9.42 -20.96 -17.19
CA LYS A 97 -9.57 -20.00 -18.30
C LYS A 97 -8.25 -19.49 -18.85
N LYS A 98 -7.13 -19.82 -18.22
CA LYS A 98 -5.79 -19.29 -18.52
C LYS A 98 -5.72 -17.76 -18.51
N THR A 99 -6.43 -17.13 -17.57
CA THR A 99 -6.54 -15.67 -17.47
C THR A 99 -6.02 -15.13 -16.14
N SER A 100 -5.33 -13.99 -16.19
CA SER A 100 -4.95 -13.20 -15.02
C SER A 100 -5.53 -11.79 -15.06
N PHE A 101 -5.64 -11.22 -13.87
CA PHE A 101 -5.99 -9.84 -13.59
C PHE A 101 -4.98 -9.28 -12.61
N ASN A 102 -4.50 -8.08 -12.86
CA ASN A 102 -3.84 -7.29 -11.84
C ASN A 102 -4.36 -5.86 -11.95
N ASP A 103 -4.81 -5.31 -10.84
CA ASP A 103 -5.11 -3.90 -10.71
C ASP A 103 -4.41 -3.37 -9.46
N MET A 104 -3.73 -2.25 -9.62
CA MET A 104 -3.01 -1.60 -8.55
C MET A 104 -3.51 -0.18 -8.44
N LEU A 105 -3.93 0.19 -7.24
CA LEU A 105 -4.08 1.59 -6.93
C LEU A 105 -2.69 2.18 -6.63
N GLU A 106 -2.10 2.79 -7.66
CA GLU A 106 -0.87 3.56 -7.51
C GLU A 106 -1.12 4.96 -6.90
N ASP A 107 -0.07 5.50 -6.30
CA ASP A 107 -0.04 6.76 -5.55
C ASP A 107 -0.67 7.94 -6.33
N ASN A 108 -1.46 8.79 -5.66
CA ASN A 108 -2.17 10.00 -6.15
C ASN A 108 -3.56 9.82 -6.81
N VAL A 109 -4.21 8.65 -6.78
CA VAL A 109 -5.57 8.51 -7.35
C VAL A 109 -6.64 9.19 -6.48
N PHE A 110 -6.38 9.34 -5.18
CA PHE A 110 -7.34 9.90 -4.23
C PHE A 110 -7.06 11.38 -3.91
N ALA A 111 -8.12 12.19 -3.98
CA ALA A 111 -8.16 13.49 -3.35
C ALA A 111 -7.93 13.34 -1.83
N ARG A 112 -7.10 14.22 -1.27
CA ARG A 112 -6.59 14.13 0.11
C ARG A 112 -7.72 13.90 1.13
N LYS A 113 -7.54 12.88 1.98
CA LYS A 113 -8.39 12.60 3.16
C LYS A 113 -9.89 12.47 2.86
N ALA A 114 -10.25 12.04 1.65
CA ALA A 114 -11.64 11.69 1.34
C ALA A 114 -11.91 10.21 1.63
N ASP A 115 -13.20 9.91 1.78
CA ASP A 115 -13.70 8.55 1.90
C ASP A 115 -14.11 8.00 0.53
N TYR A 116 -13.69 6.77 0.25
CA TYR A 116 -13.85 6.13 -1.06
C TYR A 116 -14.59 4.81 -1.00
N GLU A 117 -15.38 4.56 -2.02
CA GLU A 117 -15.95 3.25 -2.33
C GLU A 117 -15.49 2.83 -3.72
N VAL A 118 -14.90 1.64 -3.83
CA VAL A 118 -14.47 1.06 -5.10
C VAL A 118 -15.20 -0.26 -5.29
N HIS A 119 -15.91 -0.39 -6.40
CA HIS A 119 -16.66 -1.59 -6.73
C HIS A 119 -15.96 -2.33 -7.86
N TYR A 120 -15.58 -3.58 -7.60
CA TYR A 120 -15.06 -4.52 -8.57
C TYR A 120 -16.14 -5.52 -8.95
N PHE A 121 -16.49 -5.56 -10.23
CA PHE A 121 -17.44 -6.51 -10.78
C PHE A 121 -16.77 -7.40 -11.81
N PHE A 122 -16.60 -8.68 -11.47
CA PHE A 122 -15.90 -9.67 -12.27
C PHE A 122 -16.88 -10.38 -13.20
N ASN A 123 -16.65 -10.23 -14.51
CA ASN A 123 -17.32 -10.97 -15.58
C ASN A 123 -16.34 -11.97 -16.21
N ASN A 124 -16.80 -12.77 -17.18
CA ASN A 124 -15.98 -13.80 -17.85
C ASN A 124 -14.74 -13.27 -18.56
N ASN A 125 -14.81 -12.06 -19.14
CA ASN A 125 -13.74 -11.52 -19.98
C ASN A 125 -13.14 -10.21 -19.46
N ILE A 126 -13.83 -9.55 -18.52
CA ILE A 126 -13.50 -8.22 -18.05
C ILE A 126 -13.81 -8.07 -16.57
N VAL A 127 -13.09 -7.17 -15.92
CA VAL A 127 -13.41 -6.65 -14.60
C VAL A 127 -13.87 -5.21 -14.79
N ASN A 128 -15.10 -4.91 -14.38
CA ASN A 128 -15.63 -3.54 -14.38
C ASN A 128 -15.34 -2.90 -13.03
N ILE A 129 -14.74 -1.72 -13.05
CA ILE A 129 -14.34 -1.00 -11.83
C ILE A 129 -15.08 0.34 -11.81
N LYS A 130 -15.65 0.66 -10.64
CA LYS A 130 -16.33 1.93 -10.38
C LYS A 130 -15.84 2.54 -9.08
N THR A 131 -15.45 3.82 -9.10
CA THR A 131 -14.98 4.54 -7.91
C THR A 131 -15.93 5.68 -7.55
N ILE A 132 -16.37 5.73 -6.30
CA ILE A 132 -17.32 6.71 -5.79
C ILE A 132 -16.69 7.43 -4.60
N LEU A 133 -16.74 8.77 -4.58
CA LEU A 133 -16.52 9.54 -3.34
C LEU A 133 -17.78 9.45 -2.50
N LYS A 134 -17.66 9.12 -1.20
CA LYS A 134 -18.83 8.98 -0.31
C LYS A 134 -19.72 10.22 -0.24
N ASP A 135 -19.17 11.41 -0.48
CA ASP A 135 -19.94 12.66 -0.58
C ASP A 135 -20.80 12.76 -1.86
N GLY A 136 -20.97 11.65 -2.59
CA GLY A 136 -21.88 11.51 -3.72
C GLY A 136 -21.34 12.02 -5.06
N PHE A 137 -20.14 12.60 -5.09
CA PHE A 137 -19.50 13.01 -6.33
C PHE A 137 -18.82 11.82 -7.02
N LEU A 138 -19.29 11.47 -8.21
CA LEU A 138 -18.59 10.52 -9.07
C LEU A 138 -17.30 11.16 -9.59
N ILE A 139 -16.17 10.47 -9.45
CA ILE A 139 -14.93 10.90 -10.10
C ILE A 139 -14.94 10.35 -11.53
N ALA A 140 -15.71 11.01 -12.41
CA ALA A 140 -15.90 10.65 -13.82
C ALA A 140 -14.62 10.69 -14.68
N ASN A 141 -13.45 10.94 -14.10
CA ASN A 141 -12.16 11.05 -14.80
C ASN A 141 -11.00 10.39 -14.02
N SER A 142 -11.29 9.53 -13.04
CA SER A 142 -10.22 8.73 -12.43
C SER A 142 -9.89 7.57 -13.36
N LYS A 143 -8.60 7.27 -13.53
CA LYS A 143 -8.12 6.08 -14.28
C LYS A 143 -8.72 4.75 -13.76
N THR A 144 -9.42 4.78 -12.63
CA THR A 144 -10.05 3.65 -11.94
C THR A 144 -11.52 3.41 -12.32
N GLU A 145 -12.14 4.24 -13.16
CA GLU A 145 -13.42 3.87 -13.80
C GLU A 145 -13.17 3.27 -15.19
N GLY A 146 -13.55 2.01 -15.37
CA GLY A 146 -13.37 1.34 -16.66
C GLY A 146 -13.52 -0.17 -16.62
N ASN A 147 -13.35 -0.77 -17.81
CA ASN A 147 -13.39 -2.21 -17.99
C ASN A 147 -11.98 -2.70 -18.29
N ILE A 148 -11.39 -3.47 -17.37
CA ILE A 148 -10.07 -4.08 -17.56
C ILE A 148 -10.28 -5.48 -18.12
N LYS A 149 -9.71 -5.78 -19.30
CA LYS A 149 -9.72 -7.13 -19.85
C LYS A 149 -8.72 -8.01 -19.11
N TYR A 150 -9.03 -9.29 -18.94
CA TYR A 150 -8.04 -10.25 -18.47
C TYR A 150 -6.89 -10.39 -19.48
N SER A 151 -5.70 -10.61 -18.96
CA SER A 151 -4.51 -10.95 -19.72
C SER A 151 -4.31 -12.47 -19.74
N ASN A 152 -3.61 -12.99 -20.76
CA ASN A 152 -3.23 -14.41 -20.80
C ASN A 152 -2.24 -14.72 -19.67
N LEU A 153 -2.40 -15.88 -19.03
CA LEU A 153 -1.45 -16.34 -18.02
C LEU A 153 -0.06 -16.66 -18.59
N GLU A 154 0.07 -17.01 -19.87
CA GLU A 154 1.38 -17.36 -20.43
C GLU A 154 2.30 -16.14 -20.59
N ASP A 155 1.72 -14.93 -20.64
CA ASP A 155 2.45 -13.65 -20.75
C ASP A 155 2.86 -13.08 -19.38
N ASN A 156 2.20 -13.52 -18.31
CA ASN A 156 2.48 -13.15 -16.93
C ASN A 156 3.13 -14.34 -16.23
N HIS A 157 4.37 -14.23 -15.75
CA HIS A 157 4.98 -15.26 -14.91
C HIS A 157 4.25 -15.36 -13.54
N THR A 158 3.01 -15.86 -13.49
CA THR A 158 2.21 -15.94 -12.28
C THR A 158 2.29 -17.33 -11.66
N GLN A 159 2.73 -17.32 -10.40
CA GLN A 159 2.67 -18.44 -9.48
C GLN A 159 1.21 -18.61 -9.04
N ASN A 160 0.73 -19.86 -9.01
CA ASN A 160 -0.56 -20.27 -8.46
C ASN A 160 -0.90 -19.44 -7.20
N LEU A 161 -1.90 -18.56 -7.27
CA LEU A 161 -2.22 -17.63 -6.18
C LEU A 161 -2.48 -18.40 -4.87
N GLU A 162 -1.70 -18.14 -3.84
CA GLU A 162 -1.91 -18.72 -2.50
C GLU A 162 -3.24 -18.24 -1.92
N PHE A 163 -3.90 -19.12 -1.14
CA PHE A 163 -5.13 -18.79 -0.42
C PHE A 163 -4.81 -18.15 0.94
N PHE A 164 -5.33 -16.95 1.18
CA PHE A 164 -5.19 -16.21 2.44
C PHE A 164 -6.56 -16.04 3.09
N ASN A 165 -6.85 -16.82 4.13
CA ASN A 165 -8.15 -16.76 4.81
C ASN A 165 -8.41 -15.33 5.36
N PRO A 166 -9.50 -14.65 4.95
CA PRO A 166 -9.78 -13.28 5.34
C PRO A 166 -10.05 -13.08 6.85
N GLU A 167 -10.55 -14.12 7.53
CA GLU A 167 -10.91 -14.09 8.95
C GLU A 167 -9.69 -14.25 9.87
N THR A 168 -8.71 -15.06 9.46
CA THR A 168 -7.55 -15.40 10.30
C THR A 168 -6.28 -14.65 9.91
N THR A 169 -6.19 -14.15 8.67
CA THR A 169 -4.98 -13.43 8.25
C THR A 169 -4.88 -12.11 9.01
N SER A 170 -3.71 -11.85 9.55
CA SER A 170 -3.39 -10.65 10.33
C SER A 170 -2.41 -9.77 9.57
N TYR A 171 -2.43 -8.47 9.84
CA TYR A 171 -1.42 -7.57 9.32
C TYR A 171 -0.02 -7.93 9.84
N LYS A 172 0.99 -7.63 9.02
CA LYS A 172 2.41 -7.88 9.31
C LYS A 172 3.21 -6.60 9.08
N ILE A 173 4.24 -6.42 9.89
CA ILE A 173 5.20 -5.33 9.72
C ILE A 173 6.14 -5.69 8.57
N THR A 174 6.20 -4.85 7.54
CA THR A 174 7.01 -5.07 6.34
C THR A 174 8.51 -5.10 6.65
N ASN A 175 9.32 -5.45 5.65
CA ASN A 175 10.74 -5.12 5.67
C ASN A 175 10.95 -3.60 5.60
N ILE A 176 12.10 -3.13 6.10
CA ILE A 176 12.48 -1.73 5.92
C ILE A 176 12.68 -1.43 4.44
N THR A 177 12.17 -0.29 3.98
CA THR A 177 12.43 0.18 2.61
C THR A 177 13.85 0.73 2.50
N SER A 178 14.40 0.77 1.29
CA SER A 178 15.71 1.39 1.05
C SER A 178 15.74 2.86 1.47
N GLU A 179 14.63 3.59 1.27
CA GLU A 179 14.49 4.98 1.66
C GLU A 179 14.54 5.16 3.18
N SER A 180 13.71 4.41 3.92
CA SER A 180 13.71 4.46 5.39
C SER A 180 15.06 4.03 5.97
N LEU A 181 15.70 3.01 5.40
CA LEU A 181 17.04 2.59 5.81
C LEU A 181 18.08 3.67 5.56
N ASN A 182 18.05 4.32 4.39
CA ASN A 182 18.96 5.42 4.08
C ASN A 182 18.73 6.62 5.00
N PHE A 183 17.48 6.91 5.36
CA PHE A 183 17.19 7.96 6.34
C PHE A 183 17.78 7.63 7.71
N LEU A 184 17.63 6.39 8.19
CA LEU A 184 18.28 5.93 9.43
C LEU A 184 19.81 6.04 9.37
N ARG A 185 20.43 5.82 8.20
CA ARG A 185 21.87 5.99 8.00
C ARG A 185 22.37 7.42 8.18
N THR A 186 21.50 8.42 7.99
CA THR A 186 21.87 9.83 8.19
C THR A 186 21.93 10.23 9.66
N LYS A 187 21.33 9.43 10.57
CA LYS A 187 21.27 9.70 12.01
C LYS A 187 22.53 9.22 12.72
N LYS A 188 23.00 10.01 13.69
CA LYS A 188 24.07 9.61 14.61
C LYS A 188 23.56 8.58 15.62
N PHE A 189 24.48 7.84 16.23
CA PHE A 189 24.17 6.86 17.29
C PHE A 189 23.25 7.44 18.38
N GLU A 190 23.57 8.65 18.87
CA GLU A 190 22.78 9.32 19.90
C GLU A 190 21.33 9.60 19.49
N GLU A 191 21.10 9.91 18.22
CA GLU A 191 19.75 10.15 17.68
C GLU A 191 18.99 8.84 17.49
N LEU A 192 19.68 7.79 17.01
CA LEU A 192 19.10 6.46 16.79
C LEU A 192 18.59 5.83 18.08
N LYS A 193 19.19 6.14 19.25
CA LYS A 193 18.67 5.67 20.54
C LYS A 193 17.25 6.14 20.83
N ASN A 194 16.81 7.25 20.25
CA ASN A 194 15.54 7.91 20.58
C ASN A 194 14.44 7.71 19.54
N VAL A 195 14.76 7.12 18.38
CA VAL A 195 13.76 6.85 17.34
C VAL A 195 12.80 5.71 17.72
N GLY A 196 11.74 5.50 16.95
CA GLY A 196 10.87 4.33 17.04
C GLY A 196 11.63 3.00 16.96
N LYS A 197 11.00 1.90 17.35
CA LYS A 197 11.63 0.57 17.34
C LYS A 197 12.10 0.21 15.93
N ILE A 198 13.33 -0.33 15.86
CA ILE A 198 13.99 -0.84 14.64
C ILE A 198 14.19 -2.33 14.86
N LYS A 199 13.91 -3.16 13.86
CA LYS A 199 14.14 -4.61 13.87
C LYS A 199 15.64 -4.90 13.95
N LYS A 200 15.98 -6.03 14.57
CA LYS A 200 17.37 -6.44 14.81
C LYS A 200 18.17 -6.48 13.52
N GLU A 201 17.63 -7.14 12.51
CA GLU A 201 18.26 -7.32 11.20
C GLU A 201 18.58 -5.99 10.50
N ASP A 202 17.78 -4.96 10.72
CA ASP A 202 17.98 -3.65 10.08
C ASP A 202 19.01 -2.79 10.82
N ILE A 203 19.15 -2.94 12.14
CA ILE A 203 20.23 -2.31 12.90
C ILE A 203 21.60 -2.73 12.35
N PHE A 204 21.75 -4.00 11.96
CA PHE A 204 23.01 -4.48 11.40
C PHE A 204 23.32 -3.95 10.00
N LYS A 205 22.31 -3.45 9.27
CA LYS A 205 22.47 -2.80 7.96
C LYS A 205 22.98 -1.35 8.03
N LEU A 206 23.04 -0.76 9.23
CA LEU A 206 23.55 0.60 9.49
C LEU A 206 25.09 0.61 9.48
N ASP A 207 25.69 0.66 8.30
CA ASP A 207 27.12 0.60 8.02
C ASP A 207 27.93 1.76 8.64
N GLN A 208 27.30 2.90 8.92
CA GLN A 208 27.95 4.02 9.61
C GLN A 208 28.23 3.78 11.09
N LEU A 209 27.65 2.73 11.71
CA LEU A 209 27.86 2.39 13.12
C LEU A 209 28.94 1.32 13.28
N SER A 210 29.78 1.48 14.29
CA SER A 210 30.70 0.42 14.74
C SER A 210 29.94 -0.80 15.24
N HIS A 211 30.60 -1.95 15.29
CA HIS A 211 29.99 -3.18 15.80
C HIS A 211 29.49 -3.02 17.25
N LYS A 212 30.28 -2.35 18.10
CA LYS A 212 29.90 -2.08 19.50
C LYS A 212 28.62 -1.24 19.57
N GLU A 213 28.54 -0.16 18.79
CA GLU A 213 27.33 0.68 18.73
C GLU A 213 26.10 -0.10 18.23
N LYS A 214 26.26 -1.02 17.28
CA LYS A 214 25.16 -1.88 16.82
C LYS A 214 24.62 -2.77 17.94
N ILE A 215 25.50 -3.36 18.76
CA ILE A 215 25.11 -4.19 19.91
C ILE A 215 24.40 -3.34 20.97
N ASP A 216 24.93 -2.15 21.29
CA ASP A 216 24.31 -1.25 22.26
C ASP A 216 22.93 -0.76 21.78
N LEU A 217 22.82 -0.40 20.49
CA LEU A 217 21.55 0.01 19.89
C LEU A 217 20.53 -1.13 19.87
N LEU A 218 20.97 -2.36 19.58
CA LEU A 218 20.12 -3.55 19.64
C LEU A 218 19.54 -3.75 21.04
N ASN A 219 20.36 -3.63 22.09
CA ASN A 219 19.90 -3.76 23.47
C ASN A 219 18.81 -2.72 23.79
N ILE A 220 19.02 -1.46 23.41
CA ILE A 220 18.04 -0.39 23.60
C ILE A 220 16.73 -0.69 22.84
N HIS A 221 16.81 -1.13 21.59
CA HIS A 221 15.64 -1.36 20.75
C HIS A 221 14.90 -2.66 21.09
N ASN A 222 15.54 -3.62 21.75
CA ASN A 222 14.89 -4.81 22.31
C ASN A 222 13.90 -4.45 23.43
N HIS A 223 14.16 -3.39 24.20
CA HIS A 223 13.25 -2.90 25.24
C HIS A 223 12.09 -2.06 24.69
N LYS A 224 12.21 -1.54 23.46
CA LYS A 224 11.10 -0.83 22.79
C LYS A 224 10.06 -1.82 22.30
N LYS A 225 8.80 -1.37 22.20
CA LYS A 225 7.72 -2.11 21.54
C LYS A 225 7.36 -1.40 20.23
N PHE A 226 6.89 -2.17 19.27
CA PHE A 226 6.13 -1.59 18.17
C PHE A 226 4.82 -1.06 18.77
N ASN A 227 4.36 0.11 18.30
CA ASN A 227 3.12 0.69 18.76
C ASN A 227 1.95 -0.26 18.41
N LYS A 228 0.77 -0.07 19.01
CA LYS A 228 -0.41 -0.76 18.50
C LYS A 228 -0.92 0.02 17.28
N PRO A 229 -1.34 -0.65 16.20
CA PRO A 229 -2.06 0.03 15.13
C PRO A 229 -3.33 0.69 15.69
N LEU A 230 -3.79 1.75 15.03
CA LEU A 230 -5.12 2.30 15.28
C LEU A 230 -6.12 1.39 14.55
N GLU A 231 -6.78 0.48 15.27
CA GLU A 231 -7.88 -0.34 14.72
C GLU A 231 -9.24 0.30 15.01
#